data_AF-A0A7W1BG60-F1
#
_entry.id   AF-A0A7W1BG60-F1
#
_cell.length_a   1.000
_cell.length_b   1.000
_cell.length_c   1.000
_cell.angle_alpha   90.00
_cell.angle_beta   90.00
_cell.angle_gamma   90.00
#
_symmetry.space_group_name_H-M   'P 1'
#
loop_
_entity.id
_entity.type
_entity.pdbx_description
1 polymer ?
#
loop_
_entity_poly.entity_id
_entity_poly.type
_entity_poly.pdbx_seq_one_letter_code
_entity_poly.pdbx_strand_id
1 'polypeptide(L)'
;MVEAGPRDTRHDLDTNRPGSPSGREGPGGADRLCINTIRTLSIDAVQAAKSGHPGTPMAATPTVYCLWQRFLRYDPEDPRWPNRDRFVLSNGHASMLLYSLIHLTGVKAANESYEEVGRPAVTLDDIRNFRQAGSRCPGHPEYGWTSGVEATTGPLGQGLGMSVGMAVAGRWLAATYNRPDFE
;
A
#
# COMPACT_ATOMS: atom_id res chain seq x y z
N MET A 1 -35.67 -21.11 -36.28
CA MET A 1 -35.77 -22.54 -36.63
C MET A 1 -34.90 -23.27 -35.61
N VAL A 2 -35.38 -23.96 -34.57
CA VAL A 2 -36.69 -24.46 -34.13
C VAL A 2 -36.67 -24.47 -32.59
N GLU A 3 -37.80 -24.13 -31.96
CA GLU A 3 -38.07 -24.26 -30.52
C GLU A 3 -38.19 -25.73 -30.08
N ALA A 4 -37.85 -26.02 -28.82
CA ALA A 4 -38.43 -27.13 -28.09
C ALA A 4 -39.01 -26.60 -26.77
N GLY A 5 -40.33 -26.75 -26.63
CA GLY A 5 -41.13 -26.33 -25.48
C GLY A 5 -41.04 -27.24 -24.24
N PRO A 6 -41.92 -27.04 -23.25
CA PRO A 6 -41.57 -27.07 -21.83
C PRO A 6 -41.82 -28.42 -21.14
N ARG A 7 -41.13 -28.64 -20.01
CA ARG A 7 -41.55 -29.62 -19.00
C ARG A 7 -41.80 -28.90 -17.68
N ASP A 8 -43.05 -28.87 -17.30
CA ASP A 8 -43.55 -28.52 -15.98
C ASP A 8 -43.43 -29.75 -15.06
N THR A 9 -42.86 -29.56 -13.86
CA THR A 9 -43.34 -30.24 -12.65
C THR A 9 -42.99 -29.37 -11.43
N ARG A 10 -43.98 -28.66 -10.90
CA ARG A 10 -43.97 -28.17 -9.51
C ARG A 10 -43.91 -29.35 -8.53
N HIS A 11 -42.87 -29.38 -7.70
CA HIS A 11 -42.87 -29.61 -6.25
C HIS A 11 -41.48 -30.14 -5.87
N ASP A 12 -40.68 -29.33 -5.19
CA ASP A 12 -40.27 -29.64 -3.82
C ASP A 12 -39.48 -28.46 -3.24
N LEU A 13 -39.93 -28.02 -2.07
CA LEU A 13 -39.30 -27.02 -1.24
C LEU A 13 -38.01 -27.65 -0.68
N ASP A 14 -36.88 -27.42 -1.34
CA ASP A 14 -35.57 -27.70 -0.76
C ASP A 14 -35.24 -26.59 0.24
N THR A 15 -35.48 -26.87 1.51
CA THR A 15 -35.24 -26.01 2.68
C THR A 15 -33.77 -25.98 3.11
N ASN A 16 -32.82 -26.26 2.22
CA ASN A 16 -31.41 -26.32 2.57
C ASN A 16 -30.52 -25.39 1.71
N ARG A 17 -30.90 -24.11 1.59
CA ARG A 17 -29.94 -23.07 1.18
C ARG A 17 -29.15 -22.59 2.39
N PRO A 18 -27.80 -22.73 2.42
CA PRO A 18 -27.00 -22.00 3.38
C PRO A 18 -27.25 -20.50 3.19
N GLY A 19 -27.34 -19.82 4.33
CA GLY A 19 -27.96 -18.52 4.50
C GLY A 19 -27.51 -17.43 3.53
N SER A 20 -28.42 -16.47 3.35
CA SER A 20 -28.15 -15.09 2.95
C SER A 20 -26.78 -14.60 3.44
N PRO A 21 -26.01 -13.83 2.64
CA PRO A 21 -24.75 -13.26 3.11
C PRO A 21 -25.05 -12.31 4.26
N SER A 22 -24.84 -12.80 5.47
CA SER A 22 -24.82 -12.04 6.70
C SER A 22 -23.74 -10.97 6.60
N GLY A 23 -23.96 -9.87 7.32
CA GLY A 23 -23.22 -8.62 7.23
C GLY A 23 -21.71 -8.75 7.12
N ARG A 24 -21.10 -7.80 6.39
CA ARG A 24 -19.66 -7.66 6.15
C ARG A 24 -18.87 -8.07 7.40
N GLU A 25 -18.29 -9.26 7.37
CA GLU A 25 -17.34 -9.65 8.42
C GLU A 25 -16.19 -8.66 8.39
N GLY A 26 -15.88 -8.10 9.56
CA GLY A 26 -14.72 -7.24 9.72
C GLY A 26 -13.42 -7.98 9.35
N PRO A 27 -12.28 -7.27 9.27
CA PRO A 27 -10.99 -7.90 9.03
C PRO A 27 -10.78 -9.08 9.98
N GLY A 28 -10.33 -10.21 9.44
CA GLY A 28 -10.04 -11.42 10.21
C GLY A 28 -9.02 -11.16 11.32
N GLY A 29 -8.86 -12.12 12.24
CA GLY A 29 -7.99 -11.94 13.42
C GLY A 29 -6.55 -11.50 13.09
N ALA A 30 -5.98 -12.06 12.02
CA ALA A 30 -4.64 -11.70 11.53
C ALA A 30 -4.61 -10.29 10.90
N ASP A 31 -5.56 -9.96 10.02
CA ASP A 31 -5.66 -8.63 9.40
C ASP A 31 -5.76 -7.53 10.46
N ARG A 32 -6.58 -7.76 11.50
CA ARG A 32 -6.73 -6.82 12.62
C ARG A 32 -5.44 -6.66 13.41
N LEU A 33 -4.67 -7.74 13.58
CA LEU A 33 -3.35 -7.68 14.22
C LEU A 33 -2.38 -6.84 13.37
N CYS A 34 -2.27 -7.09 12.07
CA CYS A 34 -1.41 -6.30 11.17
C CYS A 34 -1.76 -4.81 11.18
N ILE A 35 -3.06 -4.48 11.12
CA ILE A 35 -3.55 -3.10 11.23
C ILE A 35 -3.10 -2.47 12.56
N ASN A 36 -3.26 -3.19 13.66
CA ASN A 36 -2.84 -2.67 14.96
C ASN A 36 -1.31 -2.58 15.09
N THR A 37 -0.54 -3.48 14.48
CA THR A 37 0.92 -3.40 14.43
C THR A 37 1.38 -2.14 13.71
N ILE A 38 0.80 -1.81 12.56
CA ILE A 38 1.12 -0.56 11.83
C ILE A 38 0.78 0.67 12.70
N ARG A 39 -0.35 0.63 13.40
CA ARG A 39 -0.73 1.71 14.33
C ARG A 39 0.28 1.84 15.47
N THR A 40 0.62 0.74 16.15
CA THR A 40 1.53 0.79 17.29
C THR A 40 2.94 1.22 16.88
N LEU A 41 3.46 0.72 15.75
CA LEU A 41 4.73 1.20 15.19
C LEU A 41 4.70 2.72 14.95
N SER A 42 3.59 3.24 14.41
CA SER A 42 3.44 4.66 14.12
C SER A 42 3.39 5.53 15.38
N ILE A 43 2.61 5.16 16.39
CA ILE A 43 2.50 5.97 17.62
C ILE A 43 3.78 5.87 18.47
N ASP A 44 4.40 4.71 18.56
CA ASP A 44 5.60 4.50 19.37
C ASP A 44 6.78 5.29 18.80
N ALA A 45 6.96 5.27 17.47
CA ALA A 45 8.00 6.05 16.80
C ALA A 45 7.80 7.56 16.93
N VAL A 46 6.55 8.04 16.75
CA VAL A 46 6.20 9.45 16.96
C VAL A 46 6.47 9.89 18.40
N GLN A 47 6.11 9.05 19.37
CA GLN A 47 6.37 9.31 20.79
C GLN A 47 7.87 9.32 21.11
N ALA A 48 8.63 8.35 20.61
CA ALA A 48 10.08 8.29 20.81
C ALA A 48 10.78 9.51 20.21
N ALA A 49 10.36 9.96 19.03
CA ALA A 49 10.87 11.16 18.38
C ALA A 49 10.42 12.47 19.04
N LYS A 50 9.42 12.41 19.95
CA LYS A 50 8.71 13.58 20.51
C LYS A 50 8.22 14.55 19.42
N SER A 51 7.91 14.01 18.24
CA SER A 51 7.63 14.79 17.03
C SER A 51 6.95 13.90 15.99
N GLY A 52 5.87 14.40 15.37
CA GLY A 52 5.19 13.70 14.28
C GLY A 52 3.68 13.78 14.34
N HIS A 53 3.00 12.99 13.50
CA HIS A 53 1.56 13.05 13.29
C HIS A 53 0.93 11.66 13.47
N PRO A 54 0.45 11.30 14.68
CA PRO A 54 -0.08 9.96 14.94
C PRO A 54 -1.53 9.79 14.46
N GLY A 55 -2.31 10.88 14.38
CA GLY A 55 -3.75 10.81 14.11
C GLY A 55 -4.11 10.20 12.76
N THR A 56 -3.46 10.64 11.67
CA THR A 56 -3.72 10.09 10.33
C THR A 56 -3.32 8.62 10.21
N PRO A 57 -2.13 8.16 10.67
CA PRO A 57 -1.83 6.75 10.78
C PRO A 57 -2.93 5.95 11.51
N MET A 58 -3.47 6.45 12.63
CA MET A 58 -4.53 5.71 13.35
C MET A 58 -5.78 5.50 12.52
N ALA A 59 -6.22 6.55 11.81
CA ALA A 59 -7.44 6.53 11.03
C ALA A 59 -7.29 5.78 9.70
N ALA A 60 -6.20 6.03 8.96
CA ALA A 60 -6.05 5.59 7.58
C ALA A 60 -5.51 4.16 7.44
N THR A 61 -4.90 3.59 8.49
CA THR A 61 -4.26 2.26 8.42
C THR A 61 -5.16 1.17 7.81
N PRO A 62 -6.44 0.99 8.21
CA PRO A 62 -7.26 -0.07 7.63
C PRO A 62 -7.40 0.05 6.10
N THR A 63 -7.57 1.27 5.59
CA THR A 63 -7.68 1.55 4.15
C THR A 63 -6.36 1.28 3.44
N VAL A 64 -5.25 1.79 3.96
CA VAL A 64 -3.94 1.65 3.30
C VAL A 64 -3.42 0.22 3.39
N TYR A 65 -3.65 -0.47 4.52
CA TYR A 65 -3.38 -1.91 4.67
C TYR A 65 -4.12 -2.71 3.60
N CYS A 66 -5.43 -2.45 3.43
CA CYS A 66 -6.24 -3.12 2.42
C CYS A 66 -5.68 -2.89 1.01
N LEU A 67 -5.32 -1.65 0.67
CA LEU A 67 -4.71 -1.29 -0.61
C LEU A 67 -3.41 -2.06 -0.85
N TRP A 68 -2.47 -2.02 0.09
CA TRP A 68 -1.16 -2.64 -0.01
C TRP A 68 -1.18 -4.17 0.00
N GLN A 69 -2.12 -4.78 0.72
CA GLN A 69 -2.18 -6.25 0.82
C GLN A 69 -3.01 -6.91 -0.28
N ARG A 70 -4.01 -6.21 -0.82
CA ARG A 70 -5.02 -6.85 -1.69
C ARG A 70 -5.08 -6.30 -3.10
N PHE A 71 -4.59 -5.08 -3.33
CA PHE A 71 -4.82 -4.38 -4.60
C PHE A 71 -3.54 -3.96 -5.32
N LEU A 72 -2.50 -3.52 -4.60
CA LEU A 72 -1.27 -3.10 -5.25
C LEU A 72 -0.53 -4.30 -5.85
N ARG A 73 -0.19 -4.17 -7.13
CA ARG A 73 0.77 -5.02 -7.82
C ARG A 73 2.17 -4.42 -7.68
N TYR A 74 2.97 -4.97 -6.78
CA TYR A 74 4.35 -4.57 -6.55
C TYR A 74 5.17 -5.77 -6.07
N ASP A 75 6.48 -5.66 -6.18
CA ASP A 75 7.43 -6.63 -5.64
C ASP A 75 8.31 -5.94 -4.60
N PRO A 76 8.24 -6.32 -3.31
CA PRO A 76 9.14 -5.80 -2.29
C PRO A 76 10.61 -6.07 -2.58
N GLU A 77 10.94 -7.16 -3.29
CA GLU A 77 12.32 -7.52 -3.64
C GLU A 77 12.84 -6.72 -4.84
N ASP A 78 11.94 -6.27 -5.73
CA ASP A 78 12.25 -5.34 -6.83
C ASP A 78 11.36 -4.09 -6.82
N PRO A 79 11.61 -3.14 -5.90
CA PRO A 79 10.86 -1.88 -5.84
C PRO A 79 11.21 -0.93 -7.00
N ARG A 80 12.03 -1.35 -7.96
CA ARG A 80 12.30 -0.59 -9.19
C ARG A 80 11.57 -1.16 -10.39
N TRP A 81 10.88 -2.31 -10.26
CA TRP A 81 10.08 -2.92 -11.32
C TRP A 81 9.25 -1.86 -12.07
N PRO A 82 9.48 -1.65 -13.38
CA PRO A 82 8.88 -0.53 -14.09
C PRO A 82 7.34 -0.55 -14.10
N ASN A 83 6.73 -1.74 -14.23
CA ASN A 83 5.28 -1.90 -14.41
C ASN A 83 4.51 -2.14 -13.09
N ARG A 84 5.13 -1.86 -11.93
CA ARG A 84 4.46 -1.89 -10.63
C ARG A 84 3.45 -0.76 -10.48
N ASP A 85 2.46 -0.97 -9.63
CA ASP A 85 1.56 0.09 -9.16
C ASP A 85 2.32 1.10 -8.29
N ARG A 86 1.92 2.36 -8.40
CA ARG A 86 2.59 3.49 -7.72
C ARG A 86 1.72 3.99 -6.57
N PHE A 87 2.22 3.87 -5.35
CA PHE A 87 1.57 4.43 -4.17
C PHE A 87 2.20 5.77 -3.78
N VAL A 88 1.41 6.85 -3.82
CA VAL A 88 1.85 8.19 -3.40
C VAL A 88 1.06 8.64 -2.18
N LEU A 89 1.74 8.79 -1.04
CA LEU A 89 1.17 9.34 0.17
C LEU A 89 1.13 10.88 0.10
N SER A 90 0.13 11.46 -0.56
CA SER A 90 0.09 12.92 -0.78
C SER A 90 0.01 13.74 0.52
N ASN A 91 -0.60 13.19 1.55
CA ASN A 91 -0.56 13.71 2.92
C ASN A 91 0.71 13.24 3.64
N GLY A 92 1.87 13.68 3.13
CA GLY A 92 3.18 13.21 3.57
C GLY A 92 3.45 13.36 5.06
N HIS A 93 2.69 14.17 5.79
CA HIS A 93 2.79 14.29 7.24
C HIS A 93 2.53 12.96 7.96
N ALA A 94 1.79 12.04 7.34
CA ALA A 94 1.51 10.68 7.83
C ALA A 94 2.63 9.67 7.52
N SER A 95 3.87 10.14 7.36
CA SER A 95 5.05 9.37 6.93
C SER A 95 5.27 8.05 7.67
N MET A 96 5.06 8.00 8.99
CA MET A 96 5.20 6.76 9.77
C MET A 96 4.25 5.64 9.34
N LEU A 97 3.08 5.95 8.77
CA LEU A 97 2.22 4.93 8.17
C LEU A 97 2.93 4.24 7.00
N LEU A 98 3.54 5.04 6.12
CA LEU A 98 4.27 4.53 4.96
C LEU A 98 5.52 3.74 5.39
N TYR A 99 6.33 4.25 6.31
CA TYR A 99 7.52 3.54 6.77
C TYR A 99 7.18 2.22 7.49
N SER A 100 6.09 2.18 8.24
CA SER A 100 5.60 0.94 8.86
C SER A 100 5.22 -0.10 7.80
N LEU A 101 4.58 0.32 6.70
CA LEU A 101 4.25 -0.57 5.58
C LEU A 101 5.51 -1.07 4.87
N ILE A 102 6.43 -0.18 4.51
CA ILE A 102 7.71 -0.52 3.87
C ILE A 102 8.51 -1.53 4.73
N HIS A 103 8.54 -1.31 6.04
CA HIS A 103 9.18 -2.22 6.98
C HIS A 103 8.51 -3.61 7.01
N LEU A 104 7.20 -3.66 7.22
CA LEU A 104 6.48 -4.92 7.38
C LEU A 104 6.38 -5.74 6.09
N THR A 105 6.43 -5.07 4.94
CA THR A 105 6.40 -5.73 3.62
C THR A 105 7.79 -6.15 3.15
N GLY A 106 8.85 -5.75 3.86
CA GLY A 106 10.21 -6.17 3.57
C GLY A 106 10.82 -5.54 2.32
N VAL A 107 10.34 -4.37 1.89
CA VAL A 107 10.85 -3.68 0.69
C VAL A 107 12.37 -3.55 0.77
N LYS A 108 13.05 -3.90 -0.33
CA LYS A 108 14.50 -3.84 -0.43
C LYS A 108 15.00 -2.46 -0.77
N ALA A 109 16.13 -2.10 -0.18
CA ALA A 109 16.90 -0.95 -0.62
C ALA A 109 17.39 -1.18 -2.05
N ALA A 110 17.16 -0.20 -2.92
CA ALA A 110 17.50 -0.26 -4.34
C ALA A 110 18.17 1.03 -4.85
N ASN A 111 18.42 2.01 -3.97
CA ASN A 111 19.14 3.22 -4.33
C ASN A 111 20.62 3.15 -3.92
N GLU A 112 21.51 2.93 -4.88
CA GLU A 112 22.96 2.85 -4.66
C GLU A 112 23.61 4.14 -4.13
N SER A 113 22.98 5.31 -4.36
CA SER A 113 23.56 6.59 -3.91
C SER A 113 23.40 6.82 -2.41
N TYR A 114 22.36 6.25 -1.82
CA TYR A 114 22.02 6.52 -0.43
C TYR A 114 21.90 5.26 0.40
N GLU A 115 21.66 4.09 -0.18
CA GLU A 115 21.38 2.85 0.54
C GLU A 115 22.31 1.72 0.08
N GLU A 116 22.57 0.78 0.98
CA GLU A 116 23.15 -0.50 0.61
C GLU A 116 22.07 -1.38 -0.04
N VAL A 117 22.27 -1.79 -1.29
CA VAL A 117 21.26 -2.51 -2.08
C VAL A 117 21.02 -3.92 -1.53
N GLY A 118 19.76 -4.36 -1.52
CA GLY A 118 19.35 -5.71 -1.12
C GLY A 118 19.11 -5.92 0.38
N ARG A 119 19.47 -4.95 1.23
CA ARG A 119 19.02 -4.92 2.64
C ARG A 119 17.57 -4.41 2.73
N PRO A 120 16.87 -4.57 3.87
CA PRO A 120 15.58 -3.90 4.08
C PRO A 120 15.71 -2.37 3.97
N ALA A 121 14.86 -1.73 3.16
CA ALA A 121 14.83 -0.28 2.97
C ALA A 121 14.56 0.45 4.29
N VAL A 122 13.65 -0.10 5.10
CA VAL A 122 13.35 0.39 6.45
C VAL A 122 13.48 -0.76 7.45
N THR A 123 14.44 -0.63 8.35
CA THR A 123 14.61 -1.53 9.48
C THR A 123 13.80 -1.07 10.70
N LEU A 124 13.67 -1.93 11.71
CA LEU A 124 13.05 -1.51 12.98
C LEU A 124 13.87 -0.41 13.68
N ASP A 125 15.19 -0.39 13.50
CA ASP A 125 16.05 0.65 14.04
C ASP A 125 15.86 1.99 13.32
N ASP A 126 15.59 1.99 12.01
CA ASP A 126 15.19 3.20 11.28
C ASP A 126 13.88 3.78 11.84
N ILE A 127 12.90 2.93 12.16
CA ILE A 127 11.64 3.31 12.81
C ILE A 127 11.88 3.89 14.20
N ARG A 128 12.73 3.25 15.02
CA ARG A 128 13.12 3.77 16.35
C ARG A 128 13.79 5.14 16.26
N ASN A 129 14.54 5.38 15.19
CA ASN A 129 15.21 6.64 14.90
C ASN A 129 14.36 7.56 13.99
N PHE A 130 13.03 7.45 14.02
CA PHE A 130 12.16 8.37 13.26
C PHE A 130 12.51 9.84 13.53
N ARG A 131 12.60 10.63 12.46
CA ARG A 131 12.96 12.07 12.48
C ARG A 131 14.35 12.39 13.05
N GLN A 132 15.20 11.39 13.27
CA GLN A 132 16.58 11.63 13.69
C GLN A 132 17.49 11.75 12.46
N ALA A 133 18.62 12.45 12.64
CA ALA A 133 19.59 12.65 11.56
C ALA A 133 20.10 11.30 11.04
N GLY A 134 20.15 11.15 9.71
CA GLY A 134 20.64 9.94 9.05
C GLY A 134 19.67 8.75 9.02
N SER A 135 18.50 8.83 9.67
CA SER A 135 17.49 7.78 9.64
C SER A 135 16.82 7.65 8.26
N ARG A 136 16.44 6.43 7.87
CA ARG A 136 15.57 6.18 6.69
C ARG A 136 14.11 6.56 6.91
N CYS A 137 13.77 7.09 8.08
CA CYS A 137 12.44 7.54 8.40
C CYS A 137 12.44 9.06 8.66
N PRO A 138 12.70 9.92 7.65
CA PRO A 138 12.60 11.37 7.81
C PRO A 138 11.17 11.82 8.10
N GLY A 139 10.99 13.06 8.57
CA GLY A 139 9.69 13.54 9.04
C GLY A 139 8.58 13.56 8.00
N HIS A 140 8.96 13.61 6.73
CA HIS A 140 8.14 13.54 5.52
C HIS A 140 8.80 12.55 4.55
N PRO A 141 8.07 11.84 3.67
CA PRO A 141 8.68 10.91 2.73
C PRO A 141 9.59 11.64 1.76
N GLU A 142 10.79 11.10 1.54
CA GLU A 142 11.79 11.65 0.64
C GLU A 142 12.17 10.60 -0.42
N TYR A 143 11.82 10.90 -1.69
CA TYR A 143 12.20 10.07 -2.83
C TYR A 143 13.71 9.98 -2.94
N GLY A 144 14.22 8.78 -3.22
CA GLY A 144 15.64 8.50 -3.32
C GLY A 144 16.34 8.29 -1.97
N TRP A 145 15.85 8.86 -0.86
CA TRP A 145 16.42 8.60 0.46
C TRP A 145 16.01 7.23 1.03
N THR A 146 14.78 6.81 0.72
CA THR A 146 14.17 5.58 1.23
C THR A 146 13.50 4.83 0.09
N SER A 147 13.99 3.64 -0.23
CA SER A 147 13.35 2.79 -1.24
C SER A 147 11.91 2.44 -0.86
N GLY A 148 11.02 2.40 -1.86
CA GLY A 148 9.57 2.27 -1.66
C GLY A 148 8.82 3.60 -1.47
N VAL A 149 9.53 4.74 -1.34
CA VAL A 149 8.92 6.08 -1.44
C VAL A 149 8.93 6.55 -2.89
N GLU A 150 7.76 6.62 -3.51
CA GLU A 150 7.62 7.00 -4.94
C GLU A 150 7.79 8.50 -5.21
N ALA A 151 7.56 9.35 -4.20
CA ALA A 151 7.65 10.79 -4.36
C ALA A 151 7.97 11.49 -3.03
N THR A 152 8.78 12.55 -3.09
CA THR A 152 8.97 13.45 -1.95
C THR A 152 7.68 14.22 -1.70
N THR A 153 7.05 14.03 -0.55
CA THR A 153 5.75 14.62 -0.22
C THR A 153 5.80 15.27 1.15
N GLY A 154 5.00 16.32 1.37
CA GLY A 154 5.04 17.13 2.58
C GLY A 154 4.36 18.48 2.34
N PRO A 155 4.75 19.20 1.27
CA PRO A 155 3.93 20.27 0.72
C PRO A 155 2.60 19.69 0.21
N LEU A 156 1.49 20.07 0.85
CA LEU A 156 0.17 19.53 0.54
C LEU A 156 -0.21 19.81 -0.93
N GLY A 157 -0.93 18.86 -1.53
CA GLY A 157 -1.38 18.92 -2.92
C GLY A 157 -0.35 18.44 -3.95
N GLN A 158 0.95 18.54 -3.66
CA GLN A 158 2.00 18.15 -4.63
C GLN A 158 2.00 16.65 -4.92
N GLY A 159 1.81 15.80 -3.91
CA GLY A 159 1.74 14.35 -4.11
C GLY A 159 0.59 13.94 -5.05
N LEU A 160 -0.58 14.56 -4.87
CA LEU A 160 -1.72 14.35 -5.78
C LEU A 160 -1.38 14.81 -7.20
N GLY A 161 -0.81 16.00 -7.38
CA GLY A 161 -0.38 16.49 -8.68
C GLY A 161 0.62 15.56 -9.38
N MET A 162 1.63 15.08 -8.64
CA MET A 162 2.60 14.11 -9.16
C MET A 162 1.96 12.77 -9.53
N SER A 163 1.00 12.28 -8.74
CA SER A 163 0.28 11.02 -9.06
C SER A 163 -0.52 11.12 -10.36
N VAL A 164 -1.08 12.30 -10.68
CA VAL A 164 -1.71 12.55 -11.98
C VAL A 164 -0.68 12.44 -13.10
N GLY A 165 0.50 13.04 -12.93
CA GLY A 165 1.60 12.90 -13.89
C GLY A 165 2.05 11.45 -14.09
N MET A 166 2.17 10.66 -13.02
CA MET A 166 2.48 9.24 -13.09
C MET A 166 1.41 8.45 -13.88
N ALA A 167 0.13 8.74 -13.67
CA ALA A 167 -0.96 8.11 -14.41
C ALA A 167 -0.94 8.46 -15.91
N VAL A 168 -0.67 9.73 -16.24
CA VAL A 168 -0.51 10.17 -17.64
C VAL A 168 0.68 9.45 -18.30
N ALA A 169 1.82 9.38 -17.62
CA ALA A 169 2.99 8.68 -18.11
C ALA A 169 2.72 7.18 -18.33
N GLY A 170 2.04 6.52 -17.39
CA GLY A 170 1.65 5.11 -17.52
C GLY A 170 0.78 4.86 -18.75
N ARG A 171 -0.22 5.72 -19.00
CA ARG A 171 -1.06 5.62 -20.22
C ARG A 171 -0.27 5.83 -21.50
N TRP A 172 0.65 6.80 -21.50
CA TRP A 172 1.49 7.07 -22.66
C TRP A 172 2.44 5.90 -22.94
N LEU A 173 3.08 5.33 -21.92
CA LEU A 173 3.95 4.16 -22.03
C LEU A 173 3.19 2.96 -22.58
N ALA A 174 2.00 2.67 -22.03
CA ALA A 174 1.15 1.58 -22.52
C ALA A 174 0.77 1.76 -24.00
N ALA A 175 0.34 2.96 -24.40
CA ALA A 175 0.00 3.25 -25.79
C ALA A 175 1.20 3.15 -26.75
N THR A 176 2.40 3.46 -26.26
CA THR A 176 3.63 3.44 -27.06
C THR A 176 4.17 2.03 -27.23
N TYR A 177 4.22 1.26 -26.14
CA TYR A 177 5.00 0.03 -26.05
C TYR A 177 4.18 -1.27 -25.99
N ASN A 178 2.93 -1.25 -25.50
CA ASN A 178 2.16 -2.49 -25.42
C ASN A 178 1.87 -3.05 -26.83
N ARG A 179 1.87 -4.37 -26.92
CA ARG A 179 1.53 -5.14 -28.14
C ARG A 179 0.60 -6.28 -27.74
N PRO A 180 -0.30 -6.73 -28.64
CA PRO A 180 -1.07 -7.95 -28.42
C PRO A 180 -0.13 -9.10 -28.03
N ASP A 181 -0.59 -9.95 -27.11
CA ASP A 181 0.10 -11.17 -26.65
C ASP A 181 1.39 -10.95 -25.82
N PHE A 182 1.67 -9.72 -25.36
CA PHE A 182 2.77 -9.37 -24.45
C PHE A 182 2.28 -8.63 -23.19
N GLU A 183 1.28 -9.21 -22.49
CA GLU A 183 0.77 -8.69 -21.20
C GLU A 183 1.59 -9.13 -19.99
#